data_AF-A0A1L7RKJ7-F1
#
_entry.id   AF-A0A1L7RKJ7-F1
#
_cell.length_a   1.000
_cell.length_b   1.000
_cell.length_c   1.000
_cell.angle_alpha   90.00
_cell.angle_beta   90.00
_cell.angle_gamma   90.00
#
_symmetry.space_group_name_H-M   'P 1'
#
loop_
_entity.id
_entity.type
_entity.pdbx_description
1 polymer ?
#
loop_
_entity_poly.entity_id
_entity_poly.type
_entity_poly.pdbx_seq_one_letter_code
_entity_poly.pdbx_strand_id
1 'polypeptide(L)'
;MSYKDARGHTVPAGTDQASRQSLLDLSLSIPSIPAASSATAATQHVTALADAGVTISAASPVLVWRTDLQQMVSWDGSSWTNVTPGAYQAITFTGISTYGSSKYWMRKIGDIVLFSGEIKNSGGAVPAGRTTNIAIVPAGWRPSASIYGETGNCQLSATAYIAGATTPVAGGSVVEIQTSNGNIHVTASQRATVVKVTGHYLIA
;
A
#
# COMPACT_ATOMS: atom_id res chain seq x y z
N MET A 1 -19.69 41.33 -18.69
CA MET A 1 -18.56 41.61 -17.76
C MET A 1 -18.37 40.33 -16.97
N SER A 2 -17.25 39.63 -17.10
CA SER A 2 -17.09 38.33 -16.43
C SER A 2 -16.64 38.53 -14.98
N TYR A 3 -17.28 37.84 -14.04
CA TYR A 3 -16.88 37.91 -12.63
C TYR A 3 -15.77 36.90 -12.36
N LYS A 4 -14.89 37.23 -11.41
CA LYS A 4 -13.94 36.27 -10.85
C LYS A 4 -14.43 35.83 -9.49
N ASP A 5 -14.48 34.51 -9.24
CA ASP A 5 -14.71 34.02 -7.89
C ASP A 5 -13.47 34.25 -7.00
N ALA A 6 -13.57 33.94 -5.71
CA ALA A 6 -12.48 34.09 -4.75
C ALA A 6 -11.21 33.26 -5.07
N ARG A 7 -11.26 32.38 -6.07
CA ARG A 7 -10.17 31.51 -6.52
C ARG A 7 -9.71 31.82 -7.95
N GLY A 8 -10.21 32.91 -8.54
CA GLY A 8 -9.81 33.39 -9.87
C GLY A 8 -10.58 32.78 -11.04
N HIS A 9 -11.61 31.97 -10.78
CA HIS A 9 -12.42 31.33 -11.83
C HIS A 9 -13.28 32.35 -12.55
N THR A 10 -13.39 32.26 -13.87
CA THR A 10 -14.39 33.03 -14.61
C THR A 10 -15.79 32.48 -14.33
N VAL A 11 -16.63 33.26 -13.68
CA VAL A 11 -18.03 32.91 -13.40
C VAL A 11 -18.94 33.68 -14.36
N PRO A 12 -19.85 33.00 -15.07
CA PRO A 12 -20.84 33.66 -15.89
C PRO A 12 -21.70 34.62 -15.06
N ALA A 13 -21.96 35.80 -15.58
CA ALA A 13 -22.94 36.73 -15.04
C ALA A 13 -24.36 36.20 -15.26
N GLY A 14 -25.31 36.57 -14.39
CA GLY A 14 -26.74 36.29 -14.62
C GLY A 14 -27.30 36.95 -15.89
N THR A 15 -26.56 37.89 -16.49
CA THR A 15 -26.88 38.55 -17.75
C THR A 15 -26.18 37.92 -18.96
N ASP A 16 -25.28 36.96 -18.76
CA ASP A 16 -24.59 36.30 -19.87
C ASP A 16 -25.54 35.34 -20.60
N GLN A 17 -25.40 35.26 -21.92
CA GLN A 17 -26.18 34.32 -22.71
C GLN A 17 -25.91 32.89 -22.24
N ALA A 18 -26.97 32.14 -21.96
CA ALA A 18 -26.85 30.73 -21.58
C ALA A 18 -26.17 29.96 -22.70
N SER A 19 -24.93 29.53 -22.45
CA SER A 19 -24.15 28.70 -23.36
C SER A 19 -23.62 27.49 -22.62
N ARG A 20 -23.33 26.41 -23.36
CA ARG A 20 -22.71 25.22 -22.79
C ARG A 20 -21.39 25.55 -22.08
N GLN A 21 -20.62 26.49 -22.63
CA GLN A 21 -19.36 26.93 -22.06
C GLN A 21 -19.59 27.64 -20.72
N SER A 22 -20.57 28.54 -20.63
CA SER A 22 -20.92 29.22 -19.38
C SER A 22 -21.28 28.23 -18.27
N LEU A 23 -22.07 27.19 -18.59
CA LEU A 23 -22.42 26.14 -17.62
C LEU A 23 -21.21 25.29 -17.22
N LEU A 24 -20.28 25.03 -18.14
CA LEU A 24 -19.02 24.34 -17.85
C LEU A 24 -18.13 25.17 -16.93
N ASP A 25 -17.95 26.45 -17.20
CA ASP A 25 -17.13 27.36 -16.39
C ASP A 25 -17.71 27.48 -14.97
N LEU A 26 -19.03 27.58 -14.84
CA LEU A 26 -19.70 27.55 -13.53
C LEU A 26 -19.48 26.21 -12.82
N SER A 27 -19.62 25.08 -13.52
CA SER A 27 -19.40 23.74 -12.93
C SER A 27 -17.95 23.57 -12.45
N LEU A 28 -16.97 23.96 -13.27
CA LEU A 28 -15.54 23.94 -12.92
C LEU A 28 -15.24 24.88 -11.75
N SER A 29 -16.04 25.93 -11.57
CA SER A 29 -15.88 26.82 -10.43
C SER A 29 -16.25 26.16 -9.10
N ILE A 30 -17.07 25.10 -9.07
CA ILE A 30 -17.47 24.46 -7.81
C ILE A 30 -16.33 23.51 -7.36
N PRO A 31 -15.78 23.69 -6.14
CA PRO A 31 -14.74 22.79 -5.65
C PRO A 31 -15.29 21.37 -5.57
N SER A 32 -14.70 20.48 -6.36
CA SER A 32 -15.05 19.06 -6.41
C SER A 32 -13.79 18.24 -6.64
N ILE A 33 -13.81 16.97 -6.24
CA ILE A 33 -12.75 16.02 -6.54
C ILE A 33 -13.25 15.17 -7.71
N PRO A 34 -12.84 15.45 -8.96
CA PRO A 34 -13.28 14.67 -10.11
C PRO A 34 -12.66 13.28 -10.09
N ALA A 35 -13.40 12.32 -10.63
CA ALA A 35 -12.86 11.00 -10.95
C ALA A 35 -12.23 11.01 -12.35
N ALA A 36 -10.99 10.56 -12.46
CA ALA A 36 -10.26 10.40 -13.72
C ALA A 36 -9.83 8.93 -13.89
N SER A 37 -10.07 8.37 -15.07
CA SER A 37 -9.73 6.97 -15.38
C SER A 37 -8.29 6.74 -15.84
N SER A 38 -7.49 7.79 -15.95
CA SER A 38 -6.09 7.72 -16.37
C SER A 38 -5.32 9.00 -16.03
N ALA A 39 -4.00 8.95 -16.20
CA ALA A 39 -3.14 10.13 -16.07
C ALA A 39 -3.50 11.21 -17.08
N THR A 40 -3.77 10.81 -18.34
CA THR A 40 -4.17 11.73 -19.40
C THR A 40 -5.48 12.46 -19.06
N ALA A 41 -6.48 11.74 -18.55
CA ALA A 41 -7.75 12.34 -18.15
C ALA A 41 -7.58 13.31 -16.98
N ALA A 42 -6.71 12.99 -16.02
CA ALA A 42 -6.38 13.89 -14.91
C ALA A 42 -5.67 15.17 -15.39
N THR A 43 -4.71 15.04 -16.31
CA THR A 43 -4.03 16.19 -16.92
C THR A 43 -5.00 17.07 -17.71
N GLN A 44 -5.89 16.47 -18.51
CA GLN A 44 -6.92 17.22 -19.24
C GLN A 44 -7.82 18.05 -18.30
N HIS A 45 -8.17 17.49 -17.14
CA HIS A 45 -8.95 18.23 -16.14
C HIS A 45 -8.17 19.43 -15.57
N VAL A 46 -6.90 19.23 -15.22
CA VAL A 46 -6.03 20.31 -14.74
C VAL A 46 -5.85 21.41 -15.80
N THR A 47 -5.67 21.04 -17.07
CA THR A 47 -5.60 22.01 -18.17
C THR A 47 -6.89 22.79 -18.31
N ALA A 48 -8.05 22.13 -18.25
CA ALA A 48 -9.35 22.81 -18.33
C ALA A 48 -9.56 23.79 -17.16
N LEU A 49 -9.06 23.46 -15.97
CA LEU A 49 -9.06 24.39 -14.82
C LEU A 49 -8.14 25.58 -15.06
N ALA A 50 -6.91 25.35 -15.53
CA ALA A 50 -5.98 26.43 -15.85
C ALA A 50 -6.56 27.39 -16.93
N ASP A 51 -7.18 26.83 -17.97
CA ASP A 51 -7.84 27.61 -19.04
C ASP A 51 -9.05 28.40 -18.52
N ALA A 52 -9.75 27.89 -17.50
CA ALA A 52 -10.83 28.60 -16.79
C ALA A 52 -10.31 29.71 -15.84
N GLY A 53 -8.99 29.84 -15.70
CA GLY A 53 -8.31 30.85 -14.89
C GLY A 53 -8.05 30.43 -13.44
N VAL A 54 -8.15 29.14 -13.12
CA VAL A 54 -7.80 28.61 -11.80
C VAL A 54 -6.30 28.81 -11.56
N THR A 55 -5.94 29.51 -10.47
CA THR A 55 -4.53 29.67 -10.07
C THR A 55 -4.08 28.45 -9.31
N ILE A 56 -3.42 27.52 -10.00
CA ILE A 56 -2.93 26.27 -9.39
C ILE A 56 -1.52 26.46 -8.86
N SER A 57 -1.31 26.10 -7.59
CA SER A 57 0.00 26.18 -6.93
C SER A 57 0.11 25.15 -5.80
N ALA A 58 1.28 25.00 -5.21
CA ALA A 58 1.45 24.19 -4.00
C ALA A 58 0.55 24.65 -2.82
N ALA A 59 0.24 25.94 -2.73
CA ALA A 59 -0.68 26.49 -1.72
C ALA A 59 -2.16 26.33 -2.10
N SER A 60 -2.46 25.99 -3.35
CA SER A 60 -3.82 25.76 -3.87
C SER A 60 -3.78 24.66 -4.93
N PRO A 61 -3.54 23.40 -4.52
CA PRO A 61 -3.39 22.30 -5.45
C PRO A 61 -4.75 21.81 -5.97
N VAL A 62 -4.74 21.14 -7.13
CA VAL A 62 -5.92 20.45 -7.66
C VAL A 62 -5.87 18.98 -7.23
N LEU A 63 -6.93 18.51 -6.58
CA LEU A 63 -7.09 17.11 -6.20
C LEU A 63 -7.90 16.35 -7.25
N VAL A 64 -7.43 15.17 -7.64
CA VAL A 64 -8.12 14.28 -8.58
C VAL A 64 -8.15 12.86 -8.01
N TRP A 65 -9.30 12.20 -8.07
CA TRP A 65 -9.42 10.78 -7.77
C TRP A 65 -9.10 9.94 -9.02
N ARG A 66 -7.96 9.23 -9.03
CA ARG A 66 -7.53 8.35 -10.12
C ARG A 66 -8.13 6.96 -9.92
N THR A 67 -9.16 6.61 -10.69
CA THR A 67 -9.89 5.33 -10.51
C THR A 67 -9.09 4.11 -10.98
N ASP A 68 -8.18 4.28 -11.93
CA ASP A 68 -7.25 3.24 -12.38
C ASP A 68 -6.23 2.88 -11.30
N LEU A 69 -5.86 3.84 -10.45
CA LEU A 69 -4.94 3.64 -9.34
C LEU A 69 -5.66 3.47 -7.98
N GLN A 70 -6.96 3.77 -7.93
CA GLN A 70 -7.77 3.89 -6.71
C GLN A 70 -7.10 4.76 -5.63
N GLN A 71 -6.60 5.93 -6.03
CA GLN A 71 -5.98 6.92 -5.13
C GLN A 71 -6.34 8.35 -5.48
N MET A 72 -6.24 9.21 -4.49
CA MET A 72 -6.21 10.65 -4.67
C MET A 72 -4.78 11.10 -5.01
N VAL A 73 -4.67 11.90 -6.06
CA VAL A 73 -3.44 12.58 -6.48
C VAL A 73 -3.66 14.09 -6.45
N SER A 74 -2.59 14.84 -6.20
CA SER A 74 -2.59 16.31 -6.20
C SER A 74 -1.66 16.85 -7.29
N TRP A 75 -2.13 17.85 -8.04
CA TRP A 75 -1.31 18.66 -8.91
C TRP A 75 -1.02 20.02 -8.27
N ASP A 76 0.25 20.34 -8.09
CA ASP A 76 0.71 21.58 -7.44
C ASP A 76 1.01 22.72 -8.43
N GLY A 77 0.72 22.55 -9.72
CA GLY A 77 1.09 23.47 -10.79
C GLY A 77 2.32 23.02 -11.59
N SER A 78 3.10 22.07 -11.06
CA SER A 78 4.34 21.58 -11.67
C SER A 78 4.49 20.06 -11.68
N SER A 79 3.99 19.39 -10.65
CA SER A 79 4.18 17.96 -10.43
C SER A 79 2.95 17.29 -9.85
N TRP A 80 2.80 15.99 -10.14
CA TRP A 80 1.79 15.13 -9.53
C TRP A 80 2.38 14.47 -8.28
N THR A 81 1.63 14.52 -7.18
CA THR A 81 1.97 13.83 -5.93
C THR A 81 0.82 12.90 -5.53
N ASN A 82 1.15 11.72 -5.02
CA ASN A 82 0.15 10.80 -4.45
C ASN A 82 -0.24 11.29 -3.04
N VAL A 83 -1.53 11.46 -2.77
CA VAL A 83 -2.03 11.93 -1.47
C VAL A 83 -2.52 10.78 -0.62
N THR A 84 -3.20 9.81 -1.22
CA THR A 84 -3.63 8.59 -0.54
C THR A 84 -2.85 7.39 -1.09
N PRO A 85 -2.71 6.31 -0.31
CA PRO A 85 -2.34 5.03 -0.87
C PRO A 85 -3.31 4.61 -1.99
N GLY A 86 -2.77 3.95 -3.02
CA GLY A 86 -3.54 3.35 -4.11
C GLY A 86 -4.23 2.05 -3.74
N ALA A 87 -4.74 1.38 -4.79
CA ALA A 87 -5.29 0.04 -4.70
C ALA A 87 -4.32 -0.87 -3.96
N TYR A 88 -4.85 -1.59 -2.98
CA TYR A 88 -4.06 -2.61 -2.30
C TYR A 88 -4.11 -3.91 -3.08
N GLN A 89 -3.03 -4.69 -2.99
CA GLN A 89 -3.01 -6.08 -3.41
C GLN A 89 -3.05 -6.95 -2.17
N ALA A 90 -3.70 -8.11 -2.23
CA ALA A 90 -3.67 -9.08 -1.15
C ALA A 90 -3.47 -10.49 -1.69
N ILE A 91 -2.65 -11.28 -1.01
CA ILE A 91 -2.39 -12.67 -1.36
C ILE A 91 -2.34 -13.54 -0.11
N THR A 92 -2.54 -14.83 -0.32
CA THR A 92 -2.21 -15.87 0.66
C THR A 92 -1.29 -16.89 0.03
N PHE A 93 -0.39 -17.46 0.81
CA PHE A 93 0.44 -18.58 0.40
C PHE A 93 0.69 -19.53 1.57
N THR A 94 1.21 -20.71 1.28
CA THR A 94 1.48 -21.77 2.25
C THR A 94 2.95 -22.11 2.34
N GLY A 95 3.33 -22.87 3.37
CA GLY A 95 4.69 -23.39 3.51
C GLY A 95 5.01 -24.49 2.50
N ILE A 96 6.30 -24.86 2.42
CA ILE A 96 6.75 -26.02 1.64
C ILE A 96 6.27 -27.33 2.30
N SER A 97 6.45 -28.49 1.66
CA SER A 97 5.93 -29.80 2.12
C SER A 97 5.96 -30.03 3.66
N THR A 98 7.13 -29.95 4.30
CA THR A 98 7.30 -30.11 5.77
C THR A 98 6.47 -29.10 6.59
N TYR A 99 6.21 -27.93 6.03
CA TYR A 99 5.49 -26.82 6.64
C TYR A 99 4.18 -26.48 5.90
N GLY A 100 3.62 -27.42 5.12
CA GLY A 100 2.46 -27.18 4.25
C GLY A 100 1.20 -26.76 5.01
N SER A 101 1.15 -27.05 6.31
CA SER A 101 0.09 -26.58 7.22
C SER A 101 0.21 -25.10 7.62
N SER A 102 1.33 -24.45 7.29
CA SER A 102 1.56 -23.02 7.54
C SER A 102 0.74 -22.19 6.56
N LYS A 103 0.17 -21.08 7.05
CA LYS A 103 -0.64 -20.16 6.25
C LYS A 103 -0.16 -18.73 6.46
N TYR A 104 -0.02 -18.00 5.37
CA TYR A 104 0.41 -16.62 5.38
C TYR A 104 -0.58 -15.75 4.61
N TRP A 105 -0.77 -14.54 5.10
CA TRP A 105 -1.59 -13.50 4.51
C TRP A 105 -0.73 -12.24 4.36
N MET A 106 -0.77 -11.66 3.18
CA MET A 106 -0.01 -10.46 2.87
C MET A 106 -0.91 -9.42 2.22
N ARG A 107 -0.66 -8.16 2.55
CA ARG A 107 -1.31 -7.02 1.90
C ARG A 107 -0.27 -5.98 1.55
N LYS A 108 -0.22 -5.59 0.28
CA LYS A 108 0.68 -4.58 -0.26
C LYS A 108 -0.08 -3.29 -0.52
N ILE A 109 0.45 -2.18 -0.02
CA ILE A 109 -0.07 -0.83 -0.24
C ILE A 109 1.13 0.08 -0.51
N GLY A 110 1.25 0.58 -1.75
CA GLY A 110 2.50 1.20 -2.21
C GLY A 110 3.68 0.25 -2.01
N ASP A 111 4.72 0.73 -1.33
CA ASP A 111 5.95 -0.04 -1.06
C ASP A 111 5.96 -0.73 0.30
N ILE A 112 4.84 -0.69 1.04
CA ILE A 112 4.70 -1.37 2.33
C ILE A 112 3.94 -2.69 2.13
N VAL A 113 4.50 -3.76 2.69
CA VAL A 113 3.84 -5.05 2.81
C VAL A 113 3.52 -5.31 4.27
N LEU A 114 2.23 -5.49 4.57
CA LEU A 114 1.74 -6.09 5.81
C LEU A 114 1.83 -7.60 5.68
N PHE A 115 2.39 -8.25 6.70
CA PHE A 115 2.60 -9.69 6.74
C PHE A 115 2.01 -10.26 8.02
N SER A 116 1.21 -11.31 7.89
CA SER A 116 0.69 -12.10 9.02
C SER A 116 0.71 -13.58 8.65
N GLY A 117 0.95 -14.45 9.62
CA GLY A 117 0.88 -15.87 9.35
C GLY A 117 1.03 -16.75 10.57
N GLU A 118 0.84 -18.04 10.31
CA GLU A 118 1.06 -19.12 11.26
C GLU A 118 2.02 -20.13 10.64
N ILE A 119 3.09 -20.44 11.38
CA ILE A 119 4.06 -21.47 11.03
C ILE A 119 3.71 -22.74 11.80
N LYS A 120 3.46 -23.83 11.06
CA LYS A 120 3.14 -25.15 11.58
C LYS A 120 3.91 -26.21 10.81
N ASN A 121 4.49 -27.15 11.54
CA ASN A 121 5.10 -28.33 10.94
C ASN A 121 3.99 -29.37 10.69
N SER A 122 3.88 -29.88 9.47
CA SER A 122 2.86 -30.86 9.08
C SER A 122 3.00 -32.19 9.84
N GLY A 123 4.22 -32.53 10.27
CA GLY A 123 4.52 -33.76 11.01
C GLY A 123 4.56 -33.58 12.54
N GLY A 124 4.22 -32.41 13.08
CA GLY A 124 4.20 -32.20 14.53
C GLY A 124 4.47 -30.76 14.96
N ALA A 125 5.26 -30.60 16.02
CA ALA A 125 5.63 -29.28 16.55
C ALA A 125 6.76 -28.63 15.73
N VAL A 126 6.76 -27.30 15.67
CA VAL A 126 7.91 -26.50 15.25
C VAL A 126 9.04 -26.69 16.29
N PRO A 127 10.25 -27.11 15.87
CA PRO A 127 11.37 -27.27 16.78
C PRO A 127 11.78 -25.96 17.47
N ALA A 128 12.40 -26.07 18.65
CA ALA A 128 13.09 -24.94 19.27
C ALA A 128 14.36 -24.59 18.47
N GLY A 129 14.79 -23.33 18.53
CA GLY A 129 15.95 -22.83 17.80
C GLY A 129 15.63 -22.49 16.34
N ARG A 130 16.68 -22.39 15.53
CA ARG A 130 16.57 -21.92 14.14
C ARG A 130 16.14 -23.06 13.20
N THR A 131 15.08 -22.84 12.46
CA THR A 131 14.66 -23.67 11.33
C THR A 131 14.53 -22.82 10.07
N THR A 132 15.07 -23.31 8.96
CA THR A 132 15.08 -22.62 7.65
C THR A 132 14.14 -23.32 6.66
N ASN A 133 13.98 -22.72 5.48
CA ASN A 133 13.16 -23.29 4.40
C ASN A 133 11.71 -23.56 4.83
N ILE A 134 11.07 -22.60 5.50
CA ILE A 134 9.67 -22.76 5.93
C ILE A 134 8.71 -22.54 4.76
N ALA A 135 8.95 -21.45 4.02
CA ALA A 135 8.15 -21.02 2.88
C ALA A 135 8.99 -20.05 2.04
N ILE A 136 8.51 -19.72 0.84
CA ILE A 136 9.13 -18.71 -0.02
C ILE A 136 8.12 -17.61 -0.27
N VAL A 137 8.46 -16.39 0.15
CA VAL A 137 7.69 -15.19 -0.19
C VAL A 137 7.70 -14.99 -1.71
N PRO A 138 6.53 -14.83 -2.35
CA PRO A 138 6.43 -14.65 -3.79
C PRO A 138 7.25 -13.46 -4.30
N ALA A 139 7.74 -13.57 -5.53
CA ALA A 139 8.42 -12.47 -6.21
C ALA A 139 7.50 -11.23 -6.29
N GLY A 140 8.07 -10.03 -6.12
CA GLY A 140 7.31 -8.77 -6.03
C GLY A 140 6.72 -8.45 -4.65
N TRP A 141 6.83 -9.39 -3.69
CA TRP A 141 6.39 -9.23 -2.30
C TRP A 141 7.53 -9.37 -1.29
N ARG A 142 8.77 -9.56 -1.75
CA ARG A 142 9.95 -9.80 -0.91
C ARG A 142 10.48 -8.48 -0.35
N PRO A 143 11.03 -8.48 0.88
CA PRO A 143 11.68 -7.30 1.44
C PRO A 143 12.82 -6.81 0.54
N SER A 144 12.97 -5.49 0.41
CA SER A 144 13.96 -4.91 -0.50
C SER A 144 15.38 -5.10 0.02
N ALA A 145 16.25 -5.65 -0.83
CA ALA A 145 17.67 -5.80 -0.55
C ALA A 145 18.38 -4.47 -0.31
N SER A 146 17.90 -3.37 -0.91
CA SER A 146 18.46 -2.02 -0.70
C SER A 146 18.26 -1.50 0.73
N ILE A 147 17.26 -2.03 1.44
CA ILE A 147 16.89 -1.61 2.80
C ILE A 147 17.43 -2.58 3.84
N TYR A 148 17.29 -3.88 3.58
CA TYR A 148 17.64 -4.93 4.53
C TYR A 148 18.94 -5.67 4.20
N GLY A 149 19.66 -5.27 3.15
CA GLY A 149 20.91 -5.86 2.66
C GLY A 149 20.69 -7.03 1.69
N GLU A 150 21.57 -7.20 0.69
CA GLU A 150 21.47 -8.23 -0.36
C GLU A 150 21.50 -9.67 0.17
N THR A 151 22.25 -9.90 1.24
CA THR A 151 22.33 -11.19 1.96
C THR A 151 21.65 -11.13 3.31
N GLY A 152 20.98 -10.01 3.61
CA GLY A 152 20.36 -9.77 4.89
C GLY A 152 18.98 -10.42 5.03
N ASN A 153 18.41 -10.22 6.21
CA ASN A 153 17.10 -10.74 6.57
C ASN A 153 16.24 -9.61 7.10
N CYS A 154 15.01 -9.52 6.61
CA CYS A 154 13.97 -8.76 7.28
C CYS A 154 13.48 -9.56 8.48
N GLN A 155 13.61 -9.00 9.69
CA GLN A 155 13.19 -9.66 10.92
C GLN A 155 11.79 -9.19 11.32
N LEU A 156 10.92 -10.15 11.57
CA LEU A 156 9.55 -9.97 12.01
C LEU A 156 9.38 -10.56 13.41
N SER A 157 8.63 -9.85 14.23
CA SER A 157 8.27 -10.33 15.56
C SER A 157 7.38 -11.57 15.46
N ALA A 158 7.68 -12.56 16.29
CA ALA A 158 6.91 -13.79 16.33
C ALA A 158 6.64 -14.24 17.77
N THR A 159 5.55 -14.97 17.90
CA THR A 159 5.00 -15.44 19.17
C THR A 159 4.83 -16.95 19.08
N ALA A 160 5.52 -17.68 19.95
CA ALA A 160 5.47 -19.15 19.97
C ALA A 160 4.40 -19.63 20.97
N TYR A 161 3.56 -20.55 20.52
CA TYR A 161 2.59 -21.25 21.37
C TYR A 161 3.18 -22.61 21.73
N ILE A 162 3.57 -22.77 23.00
CA ILE A 162 4.39 -23.90 23.45
C ILE A 162 3.64 -25.23 23.31
N ALA A 163 4.34 -26.25 22.82
CA ALA A 163 3.82 -27.61 22.74
C ALA A 163 3.98 -28.33 24.08
N GLY A 164 2.88 -28.74 24.72
CA GLY A 164 2.90 -29.47 26.00
C GLY A 164 1.66 -29.22 26.87
N ALA A 165 1.69 -29.73 28.11
CA ALA A 165 0.58 -29.66 29.07
C ALA A 165 0.36 -28.25 29.68
N THR A 166 1.40 -27.43 29.71
CA THR A 166 1.32 -26.00 30.04
C THR A 166 1.38 -25.20 28.75
N THR A 167 0.37 -24.37 28.50
CA THR A 167 0.19 -23.60 27.25
C THR A 167 0.53 -22.11 27.41
N PRO A 168 1.71 -21.70 27.93
CA PRO A 168 2.04 -20.30 27.87
C PRO A 168 2.38 -19.90 26.42
N VAL A 169 2.18 -18.62 26.16
CA VAL A 169 2.74 -17.93 25.00
C VAL A 169 4.17 -17.55 25.35
N ALA A 170 5.14 -17.91 24.51
CA ALA A 170 6.53 -17.50 24.67
C ALA A 170 6.88 -16.38 23.68
N GLY A 171 7.35 -15.26 24.22
CA GLY A 171 8.02 -14.21 23.45
C GLY A 171 9.43 -14.63 23.01
N GLY A 172 10.11 -13.73 22.31
CA GLY A 172 11.50 -13.92 21.88
C GLY A 172 11.70 -14.83 20.66
N SER A 173 10.60 -15.26 20.01
CA SER A 173 10.71 -15.90 18.70
C SER A 173 10.80 -14.84 17.60
N VAL A 174 11.56 -15.13 16.55
CA VAL A 174 11.75 -14.24 15.41
C VAL A 174 11.49 -15.01 14.13
N VAL A 175 10.81 -14.38 13.18
CA VAL A 175 10.71 -14.87 11.81
C VAL A 175 11.56 -13.98 10.93
N GLU A 176 12.35 -14.60 10.07
CA GLU A 176 13.26 -13.91 9.17
C GLU A 176 12.86 -14.18 7.74
N ILE A 177 12.82 -13.15 6.90
CA ILE A 177 12.60 -13.28 5.47
C ILE A 177 13.89 -12.84 4.77
N GLN A 178 14.54 -13.79 4.10
CA GLN A 178 15.76 -13.53 3.35
C GLN A 178 15.44 -12.67 2.11
N THR A 179 16.19 -11.59 1.91
CA THR A 179 15.94 -10.61 0.84
C THR A 179 16.21 -11.17 -0.56
N SER A 180 17.25 -11.98 -0.71
CA SER A 180 17.70 -12.50 -2.01
C SER A 180 16.70 -13.47 -2.67
N ASN A 181 16.04 -14.31 -1.88
CA ASN A 181 15.20 -15.40 -2.38
C ASN A 181 13.81 -15.47 -1.74
N GLY A 182 13.51 -14.62 -0.75
CA GLY A 182 12.25 -14.62 -0.02
C GLY A 182 12.07 -15.78 0.93
N ASN A 183 13.13 -16.56 1.23
CA ASN A 183 13.03 -17.72 2.08
C ASN A 183 12.69 -17.30 3.52
N ILE A 184 11.73 -18.01 4.12
CA ILE A 184 11.30 -17.78 5.49
C ILE A 184 12.05 -18.72 6.41
N HIS A 185 12.67 -18.14 7.44
CA HIS A 185 13.27 -18.85 8.57
C HIS A 185 12.52 -18.47 9.85
N VAL A 186 12.54 -19.37 10.83
CA VAL A 186 12.01 -19.09 12.16
C VAL A 186 13.07 -19.48 13.19
N THR A 187 13.31 -18.60 14.15
CA THR A 187 14.00 -18.95 15.39
C THR A 187 12.96 -18.99 16.47
N ALA A 188 12.48 -20.19 16.79
CA ALA A 188 11.50 -20.39 17.84
C ALA A 188 12.22 -20.44 19.19
N SER A 189 11.74 -19.68 20.18
CA SER A 189 12.35 -19.66 21.51
C SER A 189 12.26 -21.01 22.22
N GLN A 190 11.24 -21.81 21.90
CA GLN A 190 10.99 -23.16 22.42
C GLN A 190 10.21 -23.99 21.39
N ARG A 191 10.06 -25.29 21.67
CA ARG A 191 9.29 -26.21 20.83
C ARG A 191 7.80 -25.82 20.87
N ALA A 192 7.22 -25.50 19.72
CA ALA A 192 5.94 -24.84 19.61
C ALA A 192 4.94 -25.60 18.73
N THR A 193 3.67 -25.63 19.10
CA THR A 193 2.60 -26.16 18.24
C THR A 193 2.35 -25.24 17.05
N VAL A 194 2.49 -23.93 17.27
CA VAL A 194 2.39 -22.91 16.23
C VAL A 194 3.28 -21.73 16.60
N VAL A 195 3.92 -21.12 15.60
CA VAL A 195 4.54 -19.81 15.74
C VAL A 195 3.72 -18.82 14.92
N LYS A 196 3.12 -17.82 15.59
CA LYS A 196 2.40 -16.73 14.93
C LYS A 196 3.36 -15.60 14.64
N VAL A 197 3.29 -15.05 13.44
CA VAL A 197 4.15 -13.96 12.98
C VAL A 197 3.28 -12.84 12.45
N THR A 198 3.62 -11.62 12.82
CA THR A 198 2.99 -10.41 12.31
C THR A 198 4.03 -9.33 12.17
N GLY A 199 3.97 -8.55 11.11
CA GLY A 199 4.82 -7.39 10.93
C GLY A 199 4.58 -6.70 9.61
N HIS A 200 5.50 -5.81 9.27
CA HIS A 200 5.50 -5.12 8.00
C HIS A 200 6.92 -4.88 7.52
N TYR A 201 7.10 -4.69 6.22
CA TYR A 201 8.38 -4.36 5.64
C TYR A 201 8.22 -3.62 4.31
N LEU A 202 9.34 -3.12 3.81
CA LEU A 202 9.42 -2.33 2.58
C LEU A 202 9.96 -3.18 1.42
N ILE A 203 9.48 -2.94 0.20
CA ILE A 203 9.77 -3.78 -0.99
C ILE A 203 10.29 -3.02 -2.22
N ALA A 204 10.84 -1.83 -2.02
CA ALA A 204 11.41 -0.91 -3.03
C ALA A 204 11.97 -1.60 -4.28
#